data_AF-A0A7C1VEM6-F1
#
_entry.id   AF-A0A7C1VEM6-F1
#
_cell.length_a   1.000
_cell.length_b   1.000
_cell.length_c   1.000
_cell.angle_alpha   90.00
_cell.angle_beta   90.00
_cell.angle_gamma   90.00
#
_symmetry.space_group_name_H-M   'P 1'
#
loop_
_entity.id
_entity.type
_entity.pdbx_description
1 polymer ?
#
loop_
_entity_poly.entity_id
_entity_poly.type
_entity_poly.pdbx_seq_one_letter_code
_entity_poly.pdbx_strand_id
1 'polypeptide(L)'
;MEALKDKDLYNSIIQHRSTFTKLQEVDYTTHLPDRIDFVPPDPILNKYEKDYKRMQESMIYGDSLPFKDLINQITALRTRFRNVKF
;
A
#
# COMPACT_ATOMS: atom_id res chain seq x y z
N MET A 1 14.31 -3.06 4.32
CA MET A 1 13.27 -2.68 5.31
C MET A 1 13.93 -2.07 6.55
N GLU A 2 14.83 -1.08 6.39
CA GLU A 2 15.47 -0.41 7.53
C GLU A 2 14.62 0.78 7.99
N ALA A 3 14.03 1.53 7.05
CA ALA A 3 13.13 2.65 7.34
C ALA A 3 11.87 2.27 8.13
N LEU A 4 11.45 0.99 8.14
CA LEU A 4 10.30 0.51 8.92
C LEU A 4 10.67 0.11 10.36
N LYS A 5 11.97 -0.02 10.67
CA LYS A 5 12.44 -0.34 12.03
C LYS A 5 12.67 0.92 12.87
N ASP A 6 12.77 2.06 12.22
CA ASP A 6 12.98 3.36 12.86
C ASP A 6 11.63 4.02 13.12
N LYS A 7 11.10 3.78 14.33
CA LYS A 7 9.84 4.33 14.81
C LYS A 7 9.84 5.85 14.85
N ASP A 8 10.98 6.46 15.17
CA ASP A 8 11.11 7.92 15.27
C ASP A 8 11.10 8.57 13.88
N LEU A 9 11.74 7.94 12.89
CA LEU A 9 11.63 8.34 11.49
C LEU A 9 10.19 8.19 10.98
N TYR A 10 9.52 7.07 11.27
CA TYR A 10 8.14 6.85 10.82
C TYR A 10 7.16 7.87 11.41
N ASN A 11 7.26 8.14 12.71
CA ASN A 11 6.46 9.15 13.39
C ASN A 11 6.75 10.56 12.86
N SER A 12 8.02 10.87 12.59
CA SER A 12 8.42 12.15 12.01
C SER A 12 7.83 12.35 10.60
N ILE A 13 7.73 11.30 9.79
CA ILE A 13 7.07 11.33 8.47
C ILE A 13 5.56 11.59 8.63
N ILE A 14 4.89 10.94 9.58
CA ILE A 14 3.46 11.16 9.86
C ILE A 14 3.22 12.61 10.31
N GLN A 15 4.03 13.11 11.26
CA GLN A 15 3.94 14.49 11.74
C GLN A 15 4.17 15.49 10.62
N HIS A 16 5.22 15.31 9.81
CA HIS A 16 5.51 16.20 8.69
C HIS A 16 4.34 16.25 7.69
N ARG A 17 3.77 15.09 7.32
CA ARG A 17 2.58 15.03 6.44
C ARG A 17 1.34 15.67 7.05
N SER A 18 1.13 15.51 8.35
CA SER A 18 -0.01 16.10 9.07
C SER A 18 0.08 17.63 9.18
N THR A 19 1.29 18.19 9.24
CA THR A 19 1.52 19.63 9.36
C THR A 19 1.66 20.33 8.01
N PHE A 20 2.37 19.74 7.05
CA PHE A 20 2.72 20.41 5.79
C PHE A 20 1.90 19.97 4.57
N THR A 21 1.29 18.78 4.60
CA THR A 21 0.47 18.25 3.50
C THR A 21 -0.93 17.89 4.00
N LYS A 22 -1.48 18.74 4.86
CA LYS A 22 -2.77 18.52 5.53
C LYS A 22 -3.92 18.59 4.53
N LEU A 23 -4.38 17.44 4.08
CA LEU A 23 -5.66 17.30 3.41
C LEU A 23 -6.72 17.27 4.51
N GLN A 24 -7.65 18.24 4.51
CA GLN A 24 -8.68 18.37 5.56
C GLN A 24 -9.54 17.10 5.73
N GLU A 25 -9.63 16.27 4.68
CA GLU A 25 -10.42 15.03 4.65
C GLU A 25 -9.63 13.77 5.05
N VAL A 26 -8.36 13.90 5.46
CA VAL A 26 -7.49 12.74 5.78
C VAL A 26 -7.32 12.62 7.29
N ASP A 27 -7.79 11.50 7.85
CA ASP A 27 -7.49 11.10 9.22
C ASP A 27 -6.12 10.39 9.28
N TYR A 28 -5.09 11.15 9.63
CA TYR A 28 -3.72 10.66 9.74
C TYR A 28 -3.52 9.63 10.87
N THR A 29 -4.49 9.44 11.78
CA THR A 29 -4.43 8.36 12.78
C THR A 29 -4.62 6.97 12.14
N THR A 30 -5.12 6.91 10.90
CA THR A 30 -5.22 5.68 10.10
C THR A 30 -3.93 5.30 9.39
N HIS A 31 -2.89 6.15 9.44
CA HIS A 31 -1.59 5.89 8.83
C HIS A 31 -0.66 5.09 9.76
N LEU A 32 -1.17 4.57 10.87
CA LEU A 32 -0.44 3.59 11.65
C LEU A 32 -0.29 2.28 10.85
N PRO A 33 0.84 1.57 10.97
CA PRO A 33 1.11 0.43 10.09
C PRO A 33 0.17 -0.74 10.21
N ASP A 34 -0.51 -0.88 11.35
CA ASP A 34 -1.58 -1.85 11.59
C ASP A 34 -2.85 -1.57 10.77
N ARG A 35 -3.10 -0.29 10.43
CA ARG A 35 -4.32 0.17 9.73
C ARG A 35 -4.13 0.39 8.23
N ILE A 36 -2.89 0.56 7.76
CA ILE A 36 -2.61 0.71 6.33
C ILE A 36 -3.09 -0.55 5.57
N ASP A 37 -3.96 -0.35 4.60
CA ASP A 37 -4.40 -1.37 3.65
C ASP A 37 -4.22 -0.84 2.22
N PHE A 38 -3.45 -1.57 1.43
CA PHE A 38 -3.26 -1.31 0.02
C PHE A 38 -3.72 -2.49 -0.84
N VAL A 39 -4.41 -3.47 -0.22
CA VAL A 39 -5.12 -4.52 -0.96
C VAL A 39 -6.50 -3.97 -1.34
N PRO A 40 -6.88 -3.98 -2.63
CA PRO A 40 -8.20 -3.52 -3.05
C PRO A 40 -9.31 -4.35 -2.39
N PRO A 41 -10.41 -3.72 -1.92
CA PRO A 41 -11.54 -4.45 -1.36
C PRO A 41 -12.31 -5.23 -2.43
N ASP A 42 -12.95 -6.32 -2.04
CA ASP A 42 -13.65 -7.27 -2.93
C ASP A 42 -14.59 -6.61 -3.96
N PRO A 43 -15.41 -5.58 -3.61
CA PRO A 43 -16.35 -4.99 -4.56
C PRO A 43 -15.68 -4.33 -5.78
N ILE A 44 -14.41 -3.96 -5.68
CA ILE A 44 -13.65 -3.31 -6.77
C ILE A 44 -12.51 -4.16 -7.29
N LEU A 45 -12.26 -5.36 -6.75
CA LEU A 45 -11.15 -6.22 -7.14
C LEU A 45 -11.17 -6.55 -8.63
N ASN A 46 -12.34 -6.83 -9.18
CA ASN A 46 -12.54 -7.08 -10.63
C ASN A 46 -12.20 -5.85 -11.50
N LYS A 47 -12.38 -4.62 -10.98
CA LYS A 47 -12.00 -3.41 -11.71
C LYS A 47 -10.49 -3.28 -11.77
N TYR A 48 -9.81 -3.58 -10.67
CA TYR A 48 -8.34 -3.61 -10.59
C TYR A 48 -7.76 -4.68 -11.50
N GLU A 49 -8.37 -5.87 -11.59
CA GLU A 49 -7.91 -6.93 -12.51
C GLU A 49 -7.95 -6.47 -13.97
N LYS A 50 -9.07 -5.86 -14.39
CA LYS A 50 -9.23 -5.34 -15.75
C LYS A 50 -8.23 -4.23 -16.05
N ASP A 51 -7.99 -3.36 -15.08
CA ASP A 51 -7.03 -2.26 -15.23
C ASP A 51 -5.61 -2.79 -15.34
N TYR A 52 -5.23 -3.74 -14.47
CA TYR A 52 -3.94 -4.40 -14.51
C TYR A 52 -3.71 -5.12 -15.85
N LYS A 53 -4.73 -5.79 -16.41
CA LYS A 53 -4.65 -6.41 -17.73
C LYS A 53 -4.30 -5.39 -18.82
N ARG A 54 -4.93 -4.21 -18.81
CA ARG A 54 -4.59 -3.12 -19.76
C ARG A 54 -3.15 -2.65 -19.58
N MET A 55 -2.66 -2.60 -18.33
CA MET A 55 -1.26 -2.27 -18.05
C MET A 55 -0.32 -3.34 -18.60
N GLN A 56 -0.64 -4.62 -18.47
CA GLN A 56 0.15 -5.72 -19.05
C GLN A 56 0.24 -5.63 -20.58
N GLU A 57 -0.83 -5.17 -21.24
CA GLU A 57 -0.88 -5.03 -22.70
C GLU A 57 -0.12 -3.80 -23.22
N SER A 58 -0.05 -2.71 -22.45
CA SER A 58 0.36 -1.40 -22.97
C SER A 58 1.46 -0.66 -22.20
N MET A 59 1.77 -1.08 -20.97
CA MET A 59 2.68 -0.35 -20.06
C MET A 59 3.78 -1.24 -19.47
N ILE A 60 3.51 -2.50 -19.21
CA ILE A 60 4.46 -3.44 -18.60
C ILE A 60 5.15 -4.21 -19.72
N TYR A 61 6.43 -3.90 -19.93
CA TYR A 61 7.27 -4.60 -20.90
C TYR A 61 7.90 -5.84 -20.27
N GLY A 62 7.80 -6.98 -20.94
CA GLY A 62 8.36 -8.26 -20.48
C GLY A 62 7.36 -9.12 -19.70
N ASP A 63 7.87 -10.11 -18.99
CA ASP A 63 7.03 -11.02 -18.21
C ASP A 63 6.35 -10.27 -17.06
N SER A 64 5.04 -10.46 -16.96
CA SER A 64 4.21 -9.90 -15.90
C SER A 64 3.46 -11.02 -15.18
N LEU A 65 3.29 -10.86 -13.88
CA LEU A 65 2.64 -11.88 -13.05
C LEU A 65 1.15 -11.97 -13.38
N PRO A 66 0.53 -13.16 -13.27
CA PRO A 66 -0.92 -13.25 -13.22
C PRO A 66 -1.48 -12.38 -12.09
N PHE A 67 -2.62 -11.72 -12.33
CA PHE A 67 -3.23 -10.79 -11.36
C PHE A 67 -3.41 -11.44 -9.98
N LYS A 68 -3.83 -12.71 -9.93
CA LYS A 68 -3.97 -13.47 -8.69
C LYS A 68 -2.66 -13.55 -7.90
N ASP A 69 -1.54 -13.80 -8.57
CA ASP A 69 -0.23 -13.92 -7.93
C ASP A 69 0.30 -12.57 -7.47
N LEU A 70 0.02 -11.50 -8.24
CA LEU A 70 0.29 -10.13 -7.83
C LEU A 70 -0.47 -9.80 -6.54
N ILE A 71 -1.78 -10.04 -6.48
CA ILE A 71 -2.60 -9.76 -5.29
C ILE A 71 -2.13 -10.59 -4.09
N ASN A 72 -1.72 -11.84 -4.29
CA ASN A 72 -1.14 -12.65 -3.22
C ASN A 72 0.14 -12.02 -2.65
N GLN A 73 1.04 -11.53 -3.51
CA GLN A 73 2.26 -10.85 -3.07
C GLN A 73 1.96 -9.54 -2.35
N ILE A 74 1.03 -8.73 -2.86
CA ILE A 74 0.58 -7.49 -2.22
C ILE A 74 -0.02 -7.80 -0.84
N THR A 75 -0.84 -8.84 -0.74
CA THR A 75 -1.43 -9.29 0.54
C THR A 75 -0.36 -9.73 1.53
N ALA A 76 0.64 -10.51 1.09
CA ALA A 76 1.76 -10.91 1.92
C ALA A 76 2.59 -9.70 2.38
N LEU A 77 2.80 -8.72 1.51
CA LEU A 77 3.48 -7.47 1.83
C LEU A 77 2.71 -6.68 2.90
N ARG A 78 1.39 -6.57 2.77
CA ARG A 78 0.52 -5.92 3.77
C ARG A 78 0.66 -6.59 5.13
N THR A 79 0.62 -7.92 5.17
CA THR A 79 0.80 -8.68 6.40
C THR A 79 2.17 -8.41 7.03
N ARG A 80 3.25 -8.38 6.23
CA ARG A 80 4.59 -8.02 6.72
C ARG A 80 4.63 -6.60 7.28
N PHE A 81 3.97 -5.66 6.62
CA PHE A 81 3.90 -4.26 7.02
C PHE A 81 3.16 -4.08 8.35
N ARG A 82 1.99 -4.73 8.50
CA ARG A 82 1.18 -4.71 9.73
C ARG A 82 1.83 -5.43 10.91
N ASN A 83 2.69 -6.42 10.63
CA ASN A 83 3.42 -7.17 11.65
C ASN A 83 4.71 -6.47 12.11
N VAL A 84 5.04 -5.31 11.57
CA VAL A 84 6.11 -4.47 12.12
C VAL A 84 5.63 -3.98 13.49
N LYS A 85 6.22 -4.53 14.56
CA LYS A 85 5.94 -4.10 15.93
C LYS A 85 6.52 -2.70 16.14
N PHE A 86 5.66 -1.75 16.49
CA PHE A 86 6.03 -0.43 16.98
C PHE A 86 6.10 -0.41 18.50
#